data_AF-A0A2V5Y308-F1
#
_entry.id   AF-A0A2V5Y308-F1
#
_cell.length_a   1.000
_cell.length_b   1.000
_cell.length_c   1.000
_cell.angle_alpha   90.00
_cell.angle_beta   90.00
_cell.angle_gamma   90.00
#
_symmetry.space_group_name_H-M   'P 1'
#
loop_
_entity.id
_entity.type
_entity.pdbx_description
1 polymer ?
#
loop_
_entity_poly.entity_id
_entity_poly.type
_entity_poly.pdbx_seq_one_letter_code
_entity_poly.pdbx_strand_id
1 'polypeptide(L)'
;MKGLAPLFLGIFGTFAFSWVGLTVIPNWQIGHLNPQSDEDGTDIYPMPQSGMVQWGARVYAANGCIYCHSEQVRAEYAGADIDRKWGDRRSAPRDYIFERPVLLGKMRMGQDLANIGARAPAEQESPSPGGGGNPAGSPSGAAQSPSPSAAQPKAQGAQSPGASAAPQQQPAASPATSPAASPTSPASKPAPIARAGTGIASPSPGVAAAAAGAASPGAPPLAGPPWPEQTAGLPPMYSAAWHHVHLYSPRSINFDSNMPSYRFLYQARRISDVHSSDALRLTGSDAPPEGWEIIPTYDAKCLVAYMMALNQSHPLKEVKSAGSASAVSPAASPSAAPGGQPPPK
;
A
#
# COMPACT_ATOMS: atom_id res chain seq x y z
N MET A 1 -20.20 36.75 40.91
CA MET A 1 -19.87 36.37 39.53
C MET A 1 -18.50 36.88 39.01
N LYS A 2 -17.64 37.53 39.83
CA LYS A 2 -16.37 38.13 39.35
C LYS A 2 -15.26 37.13 38.97
N GLY A 3 -15.37 35.86 39.33
CA GLY A 3 -14.39 34.82 39.02
C GLY A 3 -14.70 33.95 37.79
N LEU A 4 -15.90 34.08 37.20
CA LEU A 4 -16.33 33.19 36.12
C LEU A 4 -15.66 33.56 34.79
N ALA A 5 -15.49 34.85 34.50
CA ALA A 5 -14.83 35.33 33.29
C ALA A 5 -13.35 34.90 33.19
N PRO A 6 -12.48 35.09 34.20
CA PRO A 6 -11.09 34.63 34.10
C PRO A 6 -10.97 33.09 34.07
N LEU A 7 -11.84 32.36 34.77
CA LEU A 7 -11.90 30.90 34.69
C LEU A 7 -12.26 30.44 33.27
N PHE A 8 -13.28 31.05 32.66
CA PHE A 8 -13.69 30.75 31.29
C PHE A 8 -12.57 31.06 30.29
N LEU A 9 -11.93 32.22 30.41
CA LEU A 9 -10.81 32.59 29.53
C LEU A 9 -9.64 31.62 29.66
N GLY A 10 -9.30 31.19 30.88
CA GLY A 10 -8.26 30.20 31.13
C GLY A 10 -8.58 28.86 30.47
N ILE A 11 -9.78 28.32 30.71
CA ILE A 11 -10.24 27.06 30.12
C ILE A 11 -10.25 27.16 28.60
N PHE A 12 -10.88 28.20 28.04
CA PHE A 12 -10.93 28.42 26.61
C PHE A 12 -9.53 28.56 26.01
N GLY A 13 -8.64 29.30 26.65
CA GLY A 13 -7.25 29.48 26.21
C GLY A 13 -6.49 28.15 26.15
N THR A 14 -6.65 27.27 27.15
CA THR A 14 -6.04 25.94 27.14
C THR A 14 -6.56 25.08 25.99
N PHE A 15 -7.89 25.05 25.78
CA PHE A 15 -8.48 24.30 24.66
C PHE A 15 -8.08 24.87 23.30
N ALA A 16 -8.07 26.20 23.15
CA ALA A 16 -7.66 26.86 21.92
C ALA A 16 -6.19 26.59 21.59
N PHE A 17 -5.30 26.70 22.59
CA PHE A 17 -3.88 26.39 22.42
C PHE A 17 -3.67 24.91 22.04
N SER A 18 -4.35 23.99 22.71
CA SER A 18 -4.31 22.56 22.40
C SER A 18 -4.83 22.28 20.98
N TRP A 19 -5.96 22.88 20.59
CA TRP A 19 -6.53 22.73 19.26
C TRP A 19 -5.61 23.29 18.18
N VAL A 20 -5.01 24.47 18.38
CA VAL A 20 -4.03 25.03 17.43
C VAL A 20 -2.81 24.12 17.31
N GLY A 21 -2.24 23.68 18.43
CA GLY A 21 -1.05 22.83 18.45
C GLY A 21 -1.24 21.44 17.86
N LEU A 22 -2.39 20.81 18.11
CA LEU A 22 -2.65 19.41 17.70
C LEU A 22 -3.41 19.28 16.38
N THR A 23 -4.10 20.33 15.91
CA THR A 23 -4.93 20.24 14.69
C THR A 23 -4.51 21.25 13.63
N VAL A 24 -4.42 22.54 13.96
CA VAL A 24 -4.17 23.60 12.98
C VAL A 24 -2.74 23.51 12.44
N ILE A 25 -1.75 23.45 13.33
CA ILE A 25 -0.34 23.39 12.94
C ILE A 25 -0.04 22.14 12.09
N PRO A 26 -0.42 20.91 12.51
CA PRO A 26 -0.22 19.73 11.67
C PRO A 26 -0.95 19.81 10.33
N ASN A 27 -2.19 20.32 10.29
CA ASN A 27 -2.92 20.50 9.05
C ASN A 27 -2.24 21.49 8.09
N TRP A 28 -1.62 22.55 8.60
CA TRP A 28 -0.81 23.46 7.79
C TRP A 28 0.49 22.83 7.30
N GLN A 29 1.13 21.98 8.11
CA GLN A 29 2.39 21.30 7.76
C GLN A 29 2.20 20.20 6.72
N ILE A 30 1.16 19.37 6.86
CA ILE A 30 1.00 18.12 6.06
C ILE A 30 -0.39 17.93 5.45
N GLY A 31 -1.36 18.82 5.70
CA GLY A 31 -2.73 18.66 5.19
C GLY A 31 -2.90 18.95 3.70
N HIS A 32 -1.91 19.59 3.07
CA HIS A 32 -1.96 20.04 1.67
C HIS A 32 -0.78 19.51 0.86
N LEU A 33 -0.37 18.26 1.12
CA LEU A 33 0.69 17.61 0.34
C LEU A 33 0.19 17.26 -1.06
N ASN A 34 0.91 17.74 -2.07
CA ASN A 34 0.70 17.37 -3.48
C ASN A 34 1.68 16.26 -3.89
N PRO A 35 1.52 15.61 -5.05
CA PRO A 35 2.60 14.82 -5.62
C PRO A 35 3.88 15.67 -5.77
N GLN A 36 5.03 15.06 -5.54
CA GLN A 36 6.32 15.66 -5.88
C GLN A 36 6.73 15.24 -7.28
N SER A 37 7.53 16.06 -7.96
CA SER A 37 8.20 15.71 -9.20
C SER A 37 9.67 16.09 -9.13
N ASP A 38 10.46 15.50 -10.03
CA ASP A 38 11.78 15.98 -10.39
C ASP A 38 11.72 17.34 -11.12
N GLU A 39 12.89 17.91 -11.42
CA GLU A 39 13.04 19.21 -12.07
C GLU A 39 12.42 19.24 -13.47
N ASP A 40 12.44 18.09 -14.16
CA ASP A 40 11.89 17.91 -15.51
C ASP A 40 10.38 17.58 -15.50
N GLY A 41 9.77 17.38 -14.33
CA GLY A 41 8.34 17.07 -14.18
C GLY A 41 7.95 15.66 -14.67
N THR A 42 8.94 14.80 -14.90
CA THR A 42 8.78 13.45 -15.46
C THR A 42 8.55 12.37 -14.41
N ASP A 43 9.05 12.55 -13.19
CA ASP A 43 8.97 11.57 -12.11
C ASP A 43 7.98 11.99 -11.02
N ILE A 44 6.68 11.92 -11.34
CA ILE A 44 5.60 12.32 -10.44
C ILE A 44 5.31 11.20 -9.43
N TYR A 45 5.43 11.51 -8.14
CA TYR A 45 5.15 10.58 -7.05
C TYR A 45 4.37 11.21 -5.88
N PRO A 46 3.40 10.49 -5.27
CA PRO A 46 2.84 9.22 -5.77
C PRO A 46 1.95 9.44 -6.99
N MET A 47 1.70 8.37 -7.75
CA MET A 47 0.71 8.38 -8.82
C MET A 47 -0.66 7.90 -8.29
N PRO A 48 -1.77 8.51 -8.71
CA PRO A 48 -3.11 8.08 -8.31
C PRO A 48 -3.41 6.68 -8.87
N GLN A 49 -3.85 5.78 -7.98
CA GLN A 49 -4.23 4.42 -8.35
C GLN A 49 -5.68 4.35 -8.83
N SER A 50 -5.97 3.48 -9.80
CA SER A 50 -7.31 3.31 -10.36
C SER A 50 -7.58 1.87 -10.81
N GLY A 51 -8.83 1.59 -11.22
CA GLY A 51 -9.22 0.30 -11.78
C GLY A 51 -9.03 -0.86 -10.81
N MET A 52 -8.33 -1.91 -11.25
CA MET A 52 -8.15 -3.15 -10.48
C MET A 52 -7.40 -2.93 -9.17
N VAL A 53 -6.47 -1.97 -9.11
CA VAL A 53 -5.74 -1.64 -7.86
C VAL A 53 -6.69 -1.07 -6.82
N GLN A 54 -7.54 -0.12 -7.20
CA GLN A 54 -8.52 0.48 -6.28
C GLN A 54 -9.58 -0.53 -5.83
N TRP A 55 -10.01 -1.42 -6.73
CA TRP A 55 -10.90 -2.52 -6.35
C TRP A 55 -10.20 -3.50 -5.40
N GLY A 56 -8.93 -3.83 -5.68
CA GLY A 56 -8.10 -4.69 -4.84
C GLY A 56 -7.92 -4.17 -3.44
N ALA A 57 -7.74 -2.85 -3.25
CA ALA A 57 -7.72 -2.21 -1.94
C ALA A 57 -9.02 -2.43 -1.16
N ARG A 58 -10.18 -2.43 -1.84
CA ARG A 58 -11.47 -2.74 -1.21
C ARG A 58 -11.58 -4.21 -0.84
N VAL A 59 -11.10 -5.11 -1.70
CA VAL A 59 -11.04 -6.55 -1.38
C VAL A 59 -10.12 -6.78 -0.18
N TYR A 60 -8.96 -6.12 -0.13
CA TYR A 60 -8.02 -6.16 1.01
C TYR A 60 -8.70 -5.71 2.31
N ALA A 61 -9.41 -4.58 2.29
CA ALA A 61 -10.14 -4.07 3.44
C ALA A 61 -11.30 -4.98 3.86
N ALA A 62 -12.11 -5.47 2.90
CA ALA A 62 -13.26 -6.33 3.16
C ALA A 62 -12.87 -7.67 3.79
N ASN A 63 -11.68 -8.18 3.44
CA ASN A 63 -11.13 -9.42 3.97
C ASN A 63 -10.36 -9.24 5.28
N GLY A 64 -10.22 -8.01 5.78
CA GLY A 64 -9.57 -7.73 7.06
C GLY A 64 -8.07 -7.97 7.05
N CYS A 65 -7.41 -7.91 5.90
CA CYS A 65 -5.96 -8.13 5.79
C CYS A 65 -5.16 -7.17 6.69
N ILE A 66 -5.68 -5.94 6.86
CA ILE A 66 -5.16 -4.88 7.76
C ILE A 66 -5.03 -5.31 9.24
N TYR A 67 -5.77 -6.33 9.69
CA TYR A 67 -5.66 -6.82 11.07
C TYR A 67 -4.37 -7.60 11.34
N CYS A 68 -3.73 -8.11 10.29
CA CYS A 68 -2.49 -8.88 10.39
C CYS A 68 -1.29 -8.18 9.75
N HIS A 69 -1.54 -7.35 8.74
CA HIS A 69 -0.51 -6.70 7.93
C HIS A 69 -0.62 -5.18 8.05
N SER A 70 0.50 -4.54 8.38
CA SER A 70 0.62 -3.09 8.26
C SER A 70 1.05 -2.69 6.85
N GLU A 71 0.73 -1.47 6.49
CA GLU A 71 1.23 -0.78 5.30
C GLU A 71 1.90 0.52 5.72
N GLN A 72 2.86 0.41 6.65
CA GLN A 72 3.59 1.55 7.21
C GLN A 72 4.99 1.13 7.66
N VAL A 73 6.01 1.37 6.83
CA VAL A 73 7.40 1.15 7.24
C VAL A 73 7.79 2.16 8.31
N ARG A 74 8.19 1.67 9.48
CA ARG A 74 8.65 2.50 10.60
C ARG A 74 10.06 3.03 10.36
N ALA A 75 10.36 4.15 11.01
CA ALA A 75 11.70 4.70 11.07
C ALA A 75 12.67 3.73 11.76
N GLU A 76 13.96 3.79 11.40
CA GLU A 76 15.03 2.97 12.01
C GLU A 76 15.05 3.09 13.54
N TYR A 77 14.83 4.30 14.07
CA TYR A 77 14.79 4.54 15.52
C TYR A 77 13.52 4.00 16.21
N ALA A 78 12.47 3.67 15.45
CA ALA A 78 11.16 3.26 15.95
C ALA A 78 10.85 1.78 15.68
N GLY A 79 11.70 1.07 14.94
CA GLY A 79 11.56 -0.34 14.64
C GLY A 79 12.59 -0.85 13.65
N ALA A 80 12.74 -2.16 13.57
CA ALA A 80 13.70 -2.82 12.67
C ALA A 80 13.09 -3.15 11.29
N ASP A 81 12.20 -2.32 10.75
CA ASP A 81 11.51 -2.62 9.48
C ASP A 81 12.47 -2.51 8.28
N ILE A 82 13.37 -1.54 8.33
CA ILE A 82 14.42 -1.32 7.31
C ILE A 82 15.49 -2.42 7.40
N ASP A 83 15.88 -2.81 8.62
CA ASP A 83 16.81 -3.94 8.84
C ASP A 83 16.22 -5.25 8.29
N ARG A 84 14.91 -5.43 8.45
CA ARG A 84 14.12 -6.53 7.89
C ARG A 84 13.93 -6.46 6.38
N LYS A 85 14.37 -5.39 5.71
CA LYS A 85 14.20 -5.18 4.26
C LYS A 85 12.74 -5.14 3.82
N TRP A 86 11.87 -4.59 4.66
CA TRP A 86 10.46 -4.32 4.31
C TRP A 86 10.27 -3.02 3.54
N GLY A 87 11.31 -2.19 3.48
CA GLY A 87 11.39 -0.99 2.66
C GLY A 87 12.74 -0.31 2.83
N ASP A 88 13.10 0.54 1.87
CA ASP A 88 14.37 1.27 1.87
C ASP A 88 14.28 2.57 2.67
N ARG A 89 13.09 3.00 3.05
CA ARG A 89 12.85 4.18 3.89
C ARG A 89 11.57 4.00 4.70
N ARG A 90 11.42 4.83 5.74
CA ARG A 90 10.14 4.94 6.44
C ARG A 90 9.06 5.48 5.52
N SER A 91 7.82 5.11 5.80
CA SER A 91 6.66 5.72 5.16
C SER A 91 6.52 7.19 5.58
N ALA A 92 6.02 8.01 4.66
CA ALA A 92 5.76 9.43 4.84
C ALA A 92 4.28 9.72 4.57
N PRO A 93 3.72 10.82 5.12
CA PRO A 93 2.34 11.21 4.83
C PRO A 93 2.05 11.36 3.33
N ARG A 94 3.05 11.75 2.52
CA ARG A 94 2.90 11.87 1.06
C ARG A 94 2.57 10.56 0.37
N ASP A 95 3.03 9.42 0.91
CA ASP A 95 2.77 8.10 0.32
C ASP A 95 1.27 7.76 0.26
N TYR A 96 0.45 8.43 1.09
CA TYR A 96 -0.96 8.10 1.30
C TYR A 96 -1.95 9.14 0.76
N ILE A 97 -1.49 10.19 0.05
CA ILE A 97 -2.34 11.34 -0.33
C ILE A 97 -3.53 10.97 -1.22
N PHE A 98 -3.44 9.87 -1.96
CA PHE A 98 -4.50 9.34 -2.82
C PHE A 98 -5.27 8.16 -2.21
N GLU A 99 -4.87 7.68 -1.05
CA GLU A 99 -5.47 6.50 -0.43
C GLU A 99 -6.67 6.89 0.44
N ARG A 100 -7.83 6.26 0.16
CA ARG A 100 -9.09 6.56 0.85
C ARG A 100 -9.96 5.30 1.01
N PRO A 101 -10.12 4.76 2.23
CA PRO A 101 -9.43 5.12 3.47
C PRO A 101 -7.95 4.70 3.45
N VAL A 102 -7.14 5.25 4.36
CA VAL A 102 -5.73 4.86 4.52
C VAL A 102 -5.62 3.57 5.35
N LEU A 103 -4.83 2.59 4.90
CA LEU A 103 -4.76 1.22 5.42
C LEU A 103 -3.45 0.92 6.18
N LEU A 104 -2.97 1.86 7.00
CA LEU A 104 -1.70 1.76 7.76
C LEU A 104 -1.54 0.45 8.55
N GLY A 105 -2.64 -0.08 9.11
CA GLY A 105 -2.63 -1.22 10.03
C GLY A 105 -2.07 -0.89 11.42
N LYS A 106 -2.45 -1.69 12.42
CA LYS A 106 -2.03 -1.49 13.83
C LYS A 106 -1.30 -2.70 14.43
N MET A 107 -1.55 -3.88 13.88
CA MET A 107 -1.01 -5.16 14.34
C MET A 107 -0.15 -5.77 13.23
N ARG A 108 0.87 -6.52 13.63
CA ARG A 108 1.85 -7.12 12.72
C ARG A 108 2.06 -8.58 13.06
N MET A 109 1.02 -9.37 12.81
CA MET A 109 1.16 -10.83 12.85
C MET A 109 1.86 -11.35 11.59
N GLY A 110 1.61 -10.71 10.45
CA GLY A 110 2.34 -10.91 9.21
C GLY A 110 3.32 -9.77 8.92
N GLN A 111 4.01 -9.88 7.79
CA GLN A 111 4.95 -8.85 7.32
C GLN A 111 4.25 -7.54 6.93
N ASP A 112 4.97 -6.43 7.01
CA ASP A 112 4.51 -5.16 6.42
C ASP A 112 4.44 -5.27 4.88
N LEU A 113 3.42 -4.68 4.28
CA LEU A 113 3.11 -4.78 2.85
C LEU A 113 3.35 -3.48 2.07
N ALA A 114 3.72 -2.37 2.71
CA ALA A 114 3.83 -1.05 2.06
C ALA A 114 4.74 -1.04 0.81
N ASN A 115 5.74 -1.94 0.77
CA ASN A 115 6.64 -2.11 -0.38
C ASN A 115 6.64 -3.55 -0.91
N ILE A 116 5.53 -4.29 -0.82
CA ILE A 116 5.51 -5.69 -1.30
C ILE A 116 5.65 -5.78 -2.82
N GLY A 117 5.11 -4.81 -3.58
CA GLY A 117 5.29 -4.70 -5.02
C GLY A 117 6.75 -4.48 -5.44
N ALA A 118 7.49 -3.66 -4.68
CA ALA A 118 8.92 -3.43 -4.94
C ALA A 118 9.81 -4.66 -4.70
N ARG A 119 9.30 -5.67 -3.98
CA ARG A 119 10.01 -6.90 -3.65
C ARG A 119 9.77 -8.01 -4.66
N ALA A 120 8.83 -7.84 -5.59
CA ALA A 120 8.66 -8.74 -6.70
C ALA A 120 9.95 -8.79 -7.53
N PRO A 121 10.37 -9.96 -8.02
CA PRO A 121 11.48 -10.04 -8.96
C PRO A 121 11.12 -9.17 -10.17
N ALA A 122 12.13 -8.49 -10.72
CA ALA A 122 11.96 -7.79 -11.98
C ALA A 122 11.31 -8.75 -12.98
N GLU A 123 10.18 -8.37 -13.54
CA GLU A 123 9.51 -9.15 -14.57
C GLU A 123 10.56 -9.48 -15.63
N GLN A 124 10.84 -10.78 -15.83
CA GLN A 124 11.47 -11.20 -17.06
C GLN A 124 10.49 -10.78 -18.14
N GLU A 125 10.84 -9.72 -18.87
CA GLU A 125 10.11 -9.14 -19.99
C GLU A 125 9.31 -10.24 -20.69
N SER A 126 8.03 -10.36 -20.34
CA SER A 126 7.15 -11.24 -21.10
C SER A 126 7.10 -10.62 -22.48
N PRO A 127 7.40 -11.37 -23.55
CA PRO A 127 7.54 -10.78 -24.87
C PRO A 127 6.26 -10.02 -25.16
N SER A 128 6.41 -8.71 -25.39
CA SER A 128 5.37 -7.86 -25.93
C SER A 128 4.65 -8.65 -27.03
N PRO A 129 3.31 -8.77 -27.02
CA PRO A 129 2.62 -9.37 -28.16
C PRO A 129 3.10 -8.62 -29.40
N GLY A 130 3.66 -9.40 -30.33
CA GLY A 130 4.60 -8.96 -31.34
C GLY A 130 4.23 -7.65 -32.04
N GLY A 131 5.28 -6.91 -32.41
CA GLY A 131 5.21 -5.65 -33.13
C GLY A 131 4.12 -5.64 -34.19
N GLY A 132 3.11 -4.80 -33.95
CA GLY A 132 2.27 -4.27 -35.01
C GLY A 132 3.16 -3.40 -35.89
N GLY A 133 3.67 -3.98 -36.96
CA GLY A 133 4.42 -3.25 -37.97
C GLY A 133 3.62 -2.06 -38.48
N ASN A 134 4.28 -0.92 -38.61
CA ASN A 134 3.82 0.17 -39.46
C ASN A 134 3.48 -0.40 -40.85
N PRO A 135 2.28 -0.17 -41.40
CA PRO A 135 2.13 -0.27 -42.83
C PRO A 135 2.76 0.98 -43.45
N ALA A 136 4.01 0.84 -43.89
CA ALA A 136 4.55 1.66 -44.96
C ALA A 136 3.68 1.44 -46.21
N GLY A 137 3.25 2.54 -46.82
CA GLY A 137 2.14 2.55 -47.78
C GLY A 137 2.46 2.12 -49.20
N SER A 138 1.45 2.25 -50.06
CA SER A 138 1.45 2.62 -51.49
C SER A 138 0.08 2.31 -52.12
N PRO A 139 -0.32 2.86 -53.29
CA PRO A 139 0.13 4.06 -53.99
C PRO A 139 -1.04 5.02 -54.37
N SER A 140 -0.68 6.20 -54.88
CA SER A 140 -1.59 7.18 -55.51
C SER A 140 -2.31 6.62 -56.75
N GLY A 141 -3.61 6.93 -56.88
CA GLY A 141 -4.40 6.79 -58.10
C GLY A 141 -5.58 7.78 -58.06
N ALA A 142 -5.60 8.70 -59.02
CA ALA A 142 -6.44 9.89 -59.05
C ALA A 142 -7.92 9.65 -59.40
N ALA A 143 -8.85 10.40 -58.79
CA ALA A 143 -10.04 10.96 -59.44
C ALA A 143 -10.79 11.98 -58.55
N GLN A 144 -10.54 13.27 -58.84
CA GLN A 144 -11.50 14.38 -59.01
C GLN A 144 -12.49 14.81 -57.89
N SER A 145 -12.25 16.05 -57.44
CA SER A 145 -13.00 17.11 -56.72
C SER A 145 -14.49 17.32 -57.11
N PRO A 146 -15.30 18.23 -56.48
CA PRO A 146 -14.89 19.34 -55.61
C PRO A 146 -15.74 19.71 -54.36
N SER A 147 -15.10 20.53 -53.52
CA SER A 147 -15.63 21.35 -52.44
C SER A 147 -16.66 22.41 -52.90
N PRO A 148 -17.31 23.09 -51.93
CA PRO A 148 -17.52 24.53 -52.02
C PRO A 148 -16.72 25.29 -50.96
N SER A 149 -16.30 26.48 -51.38
CA SER A 149 -15.38 27.41 -50.73
C SER A 149 -16.15 28.53 -50.02
N ALA A 150 -15.55 28.97 -48.90
CA ALA A 150 -15.46 30.33 -48.36
C ALA A 150 -16.72 31.20 -48.12
N ALA A 151 -16.85 31.67 -46.87
CA ALA A 151 -16.81 33.11 -46.56
C ALA A 151 -16.62 33.36 -45.04
N GLN A 152 -15.49 33.95 -44.65
CA GLN A 152 -15.36 34.72 -43.41
C GLN A 152 -15.85 36.16 -43.65
N PRO A 153 -16.30 36.84 -42.58
CA PRO A 153 -15.73 38.15 -42.31
C PRO A 153 -15.30 38.36 -40.85
N LYS A 154 -14.45 39.38 -40.72
CA LYS A 154 -13.61 39.80 -39.60
C LYS A 154 -14.36 40.29 -38.36
N ALA A 155 -13.61 40.24 -37.25
CA ALA A 155 -13.86 40.78 -35.92
C ALA A 155 -14.17 42.28 -35.86
N GLN A 156 -15.04 42.66 -34.92
CA GLN A 156 -15.03 43.93 -34.18
C GLN A 156 -15.58 43.66 -32.77
N GLY A 157 -14.90 44.19 -31.75
CA GLY A 157 -15.10 43.82 -30.35
C GLY A 157 -16.23 44.57 -29.64
N ALA A 158 -16.61 44.05 -28.46
CA ALA A 158 -17.00 44.79 -27.27
C ALA A 158 -17.43 43.83 -26.15
N GLN A 159 -16.80 43.98 -24.98
CA GLN A 159 -17.37 43.93 -23.63
C GLN A 159 -18.27 42.76 -23.19
N SER A 160 -17.78 42.04 -22.17
CA SER A 160 -18.56 41.13 -21.32
C SER A 160 -19.54 41.88 -20.41
N PRO A 161 -20.78 41.38 -20.22
CA PRO A 161 -21.56 41.63 -19.02
C PRO A 161 -21.70 40.38 -18.14
N GLY A 162 -21.67 40.62 -16.83
CA GLY A 162 -21.65 39.60 -15.78
C GLY A 162 -22.91 38.75 -15.68
N ALA A 163 -22.71 37.51 -15.24
CA ALA A 163 -23.77 36.57 -14.92
C ALA A 163 -24.45 36.94 -13.60
N SER A 164 -25.76 37.15 -13.68
CA SER A 164 -26.66 37.26 -12.52
C SER A 164 -27.09 35.88 -12.04
N ALA A 165 -27.39 35.85 -10.74
CA ALA A 165 -27.68 34.73 -9.87
C ALA A 165 -28.79 33.76 -10.32
N ALA A 166 -28.63 32.49 -9.91
CA ALA A 166 -29.72 31.53 -9.72
C ALA A 166 -29.51 30.75 -8.40
N PRO A 167 -30.59 30.31 -7.72
CA PRO A 167 -30.67 30.29 -6.26
C PRO A 167 -30.30 28.95 -5.59
N GLN A 168 -29.78 29.06 -4.36
CA GLN A 168 -29.53 27.96 -3.42
C GLN A 168 -30.83 27.35 -2.88
N GLN A 169 -30.96 26.03 -2.97
CA GLN A 169 -31.94 25.23 -2.24
C GLN A 169 -31.34 24.74 -0.91
N GLN A 170 -31.93 25.17 0.20
CA GLN A 170 -31.85 24.53 1.50
C GLN A 170 -33.07 23.62 1.70
N PRO A 171 -32.92 22.47 2.39
CA PRO A 171 -34.00 21.93 3.19
C PRO A 171 -33.68 22.08 4.67
N ALA A 172 -34.59 22.77 5.35
CA ALA A 172 -34.69 22.81 6.81
C ALA A 172 -35.23 21.47 7.34
N ALA A 173 -34.63 20.95 8.40
CA ALA A 173 -35.20 19.88 9.21
C ALA A 173 -35.55 20.44 10.59
N SER A 174 -36.83 20.42 10.94
CA SER A 174 -37.34 20.60 12.31
C SER A 174 -37.73 19.25 12.90
N PRO A 175 -37.70 19.09 14.23
CA PRO A 175 -37.68 17.79 14.89
C PRO A 175 -39.11 17.26 15.09
N ALA A 176 -39.27 15.93 15.03
CA ALA A 176 -40.51 15.27 15.38
C ALA A 176 -40.26 14.09 16.34
N THR A 177 -41.05 14.15 17.40
CA THR A 177 -41.32 13.25 18.54
C THR A 177 -41.67 11.80 18.19
N SER A 178 -41.26 10.86 19.06
CA SER A 178 -41.81 9.49 19.18
C SER A 178 -43.26 9.50 19.73
N PRO A 179 -44.06 8.45 19.47
CA PRO A 179 -44.38 7.51 20.57
C PRO A 179 -44.65 6.02 20.17
N ALA A 180 -44.58 5.16 21.21
CA ALA A 180 -45.24 3.84 21.41
C ALA A 180 -44.88 2.64 20.49
N ALA A 181 -45.06 1.35 20.83
CA ALA A 181 -45.02 0.53 22.05
C ALA A 181 -45.26 -0.94 21.59
N SER A 182 -44.38 -1.88 22.00
CA SER A 182 -44.63 -3.34 22.26
C SER A 182 -45.06 -4.29 21.08
N PRO A 183 -44.82 -5.63 21.12
CA PRO A 183 -44.78 -6.50 22.30
C PRO A 183 -43.62 -7.52 22.44
N THR A 184 -43.53 -7.97 23.68
CA THR A 184 -42.74 -9.06 24.30
C THR A 184 -43.27 -10.46 23.97
N SER A 185 -42.37 -11.47 23.98
CA SER A 185 -42.57 -12.87 24.46
C SER A 185 -41.27 -13.70 24.26
N PRO A 186 -41.08 -14.86 24.92
CA PRO A 186 -40.86 -15.02 26.36
C PRO A 186 -39.53 -15.76 26.68
N ALA A 187 -39.21 -15.75 27.97
CA ALA A 187 -38.04 -16.38 28.57
C ALA A 187 -38.08 -17.93 28.54
N SER A 188 -36.91 -18.53 28.33
CA SER A 188 -36.64 -19.94 28.64
C SER A 188 -35.48 -20.01 29.63
N LYS A 189 -35.75 -20.48 30.85
CA LYS A 189 -34.74 -20.96 31.81
C LYS A 189 -34.53 -22.47 31.60
N PRO A 190 -33.31 -22.97 31.83
CA PRO A 190 -33.16 -24.03 32.82
C PRO A 190 -32.07 -23.74 33.87
N ALA A 191 -32.06 -24.59 34.89
CA ALA A 191 -31.51 -24.44 36.24
C ALA A 191 -29.98 -24.71 36.38
N PRO A 192 -29.37 -24.59 37.58
CA PRO A 192 -28.00 -24.15 37.80
C PRO A 192 -26.96 -25.28 37.83
N ILE A 193 -25.70 -24.94 37.52
CA ILE A 193 -24.52 -25.76 37.86
C ILE A 193 -23.49 -24.89 38.58
N ALA A 194 -22.80 -25.54 39.51
CA ALA A 194 -22.10 -25.02 40.67
C ALA A 194 -20.95 -24.03 40.41
N ARG A 195 -20.77 -23.21 41.45
CA ARG A 195 -19.77 -22.17 41.66
C ARG A 195 -18.42 -22.81 41.99
N ALA A 196 -17.37 -22.49 41.24
CA ALA A 196 -15.99 -22.62 41.66
C ALA A 196 -15.29 -21.28 41.42
N GLY A 197 -14.95 -20.60 42.50
CA GLY A 197 -14.27 -19.31 42.45
C GLY A 197 -12.77 -19.47 42.33
N THR A 198 -12.15 -18.62 41.52
CA THR A 198 -10.77 -18.18 41.69
C THR A 198 -10.69 -16.72 41.29
N GLY A 199 -10.13 -15.90 42.19
CA GLY A 199 -10.10 -14.44 42.08
C GLY A 199 -9.22 -13.96 40.94
N ILE A 200 -9.69 -12.92 40.25
CA ILE A 200 -8.91 -12.14 39.30
C ILE A 200 -8.48 -10.87 40.04
N ALA A 201 -7.19 -10.80 40.38
CA ALA A 201 -6.55 -9.57 40.85
C ALA A 201 -5.89 -8.86 39.66
N SER A 202 -6.25 -7.60 39.46
CA SER A 202 -5.57 -6.65 38.57
C SER A 202 -4.13 -6.39 39.03
N PRO A 203 -3.24 -6.04 38.09
CA PRO A 203 -2.21 -5.07 38.42
C PRO A 203 -2.17 -3.90 37.42
N SER A 204 -2.17 -2.69 38.00
CA SER A 204 -1.72 -1.43 37.37
C SER A 204 -0.19 -1.25 37.60
N PRO A 205 0.46 -0.29 36.91
CA PRO A 205 1.82 -0.46 36.38
C PRO A 205 2.93 -0.01 37.32
N GLY A 206 4.07 -0.71 37.25
CA GLY A 206 5.31 -0.37 37.96
C GLY A 206 6.44 -0.04 36.98
N VAL A 207 6.99 1.14 37.20
CA VAL A 207 8.19 1.81 36.65
C VAL A 207 9.41 0.96 36.27
N ALA A 208 10.13 1.49 35.28
CA ALA A 208 11.38 1.02 34.68
C ALA A 208 12.57 0.88 35.63
N ALA A 209 13.48 -0.05 35.32
CA ALA A 209 14.91 0.07 35.60
C ALA A 209 15.71 -0.69 34.53
N ALA A 210 16.69 0.00 33.96
CA ALA A 210 17.68 -0.53 33.03
C ALA A 210 18.72 -1.39 33.76
N ALA A 211 19.19 -2.46 33.11
CA ALA A 211 20.47 -3.07 33.42
C ALA A 211 21.04 -3.75 32.16
N ALA A 212 22.14 -3.21 31.67
CA ALA A 212 23.02 -3.88 30.73
C ALA A 212 23.81 -4.98 31.47
N GLY A 213 23.95 -6.15 30.84
CA GLY A 213 24.73 -7.27 31.36
C GLY A 213 25.24 -8.14 30.21
N ALA A 214 26.57 -8.25 30.13
CA ALA A 214 27.33 -8.96 29.10
C ALA A 214 27.10 -10.48 29.08
N ALA A 215 27.28 -11.11 27.91
CA ALA A 215 27.39 -12.56 27.77
C ALA A 215 28.58 -12.95 26.87
N SER A 216 29.32 -13.96 27.32
CA SER A 216 30.57 -14.54 26.79
C SER A 216 30.35 -15.60 25.69
N PRO A 217 31.41 -16.11 25.02
CA PRO A 217 31.34 -16.73 23.70
C PRO A 217 31.13 -18.25 23.72
N GLY A 218 30.40 -18.77 22.71
CA GLY A 218 30.19 -20.22 22.55
C GLY A 218 29.18 -20.64 21.45
N ALA A 219 29.51 -20.36 20.19
CA ALA A 219 29.23 -21.12 18.94
C ALA A 219 27.78 -21.59 18.52
N PRO A 220 27.51 -21.78 17.20
CA PRO A 220 26.27 -21.36 16.51
C PRO A 220 25.44 -22.53 15.89
N PRO A 221 24.43 -22.32 15.01
CA PRO A 221 24.62 -21.75 13.67
C PRO A 221 23.80 -20.48 13.42
N LEU A 222 24.29 -19.72 12.44
CA LEU A 222 23.64 -18.55 11.85
C LEU A 222 22.15 -18.80 11.66
N ALA A 223 21.31 -17.93 12.24
CA ALA A 223 19.92 -17.83 11.86
C ALA A 223 19.87 -17.75 10.33
N GLY A 224 19.16 -18.70 9.70
CA GLY A 224 18.83 -18.60 8.29
C GLY A 224 18.17 -17.25 7.99
N PRO A 225 18.11 -16.83 6.71
CA PRO A 225 17.55 -15.54 6.36
C PRO A 225 16.16 -15.36 7.02
N PRO A 226 15.86 -14.17 7.56
CA PRO A 226 14.68 -13.95 8.42
C PRO A 226 13.33 -13.99 7.67
N TRP A 227 13.30 -14.50 6.44
CA TRP A 227 12.20 -14.43 5.49
C TRP A 227 12.10 -15.72 4.69
N PRO A 228 10.93 -16.03 4.08
CA PRO A 228 10.83 -17.21 3.24
C PRO A 228 11.95 -17.18 2.19
N GLU A 229 12.64 -18.29 2.03
CA GLU A 229 13.54 -18.52 0.90
C GLU A 229 12.71 -18.99 -0.30
N GLN A 230 13.23 -18.82 -1.52
CA GLN A 230 12.55 -19.28 -2.72
C GLN A 230 12.24 -20.78 -2.58
N THR A 231 10.96 -21.13 -2.46
CA THR A 231 10.56 -22.52 -2.32
C THR A 231 10.68 -23.21 -3.67
N ALA A 232 11.42 -24.31 -3.72
CA ALA A 232 11.62 -25.08 -4.95
C ALA A 232 10.25 -25.55 -5.51
N GLY A 233 10.05 -25.39 -6.81
CA GLY A 233 8.80 -25.76 -7.49
C GLY A 233 7.65 -24.76 -7.39
N LEU A 234 7.79 -23.68 -6.62
CA LEU A 234 6.81 -22.59 -6.54
C LEU A 234 7.19 -21.42 -7.46
N PRO A 235 6.22 -20.54 -7.82
CA PRO A 235 6.53 -19.33 -8.58
C PRO A 235 7.58 -18.46 -7.88
N PRO A 236 8.27 -17.57 -8.63
CA PRO A 236 9.22 -16.64 -8.03
C PRO A 236 8.60 -15.85 -6.88
N MET A 237 9.30 -15.75 -5.75
CA MET A 237 8.80 -15.12 -4.54
C MET A 237 8.27 -13.72 -4.79
N TYR A 238 7.14 -13.36 -4.18
CA TYR A 238 6.47 -12.06 -4.36
C TYR A 238 6.03 -11.73 -5.80
N SER A 239 6.21 -12.63 -6.78
CA SER A 239 5.53 -12.47 -8.08
C SER A 239 4.01 -12.57 -7.91
N ALA A 240 3.25 -12.06 -8.88
CA ALA A 240 1.79 -12.18 -8.89
C ALA A 240 1.32 -13.64 -8.76
N ALA A 241 1.98 -14.57 -9.44
CA ALA A 241 1.70 -16.00 -9.35
C ALA A 241 1.96 -16.56 -7.94
N TRP A 242 3.04 -16.13 -7.28
CA TRP A 242 3.34 -16.51 -5.91
C TRP A 242 2.27 -15.99 -4.95
N HIS A 243 1.84 -14.74 -5.11
CA HIS A 243 0.77 -14.16 -4.29
C HIS A 243 -0.54 -14.93 -4.40
N HIS A 244 -0.88 -15.41 -5.60
CA HIS A 244 -2.06 -16.26 -5.78
C HIS A 244 -1.95 -17.59 -5.02
N VAL A 245 -0.81 -18.28 -5.12
CA VAL A 245 -0.59 -19.52 -4.36
C VAL A 245 -0.61 -19.24 -2.86
N HIS A 246 0.01 -18.14 -2.40
CA HIS A 246 0.05 -17.76 -1.00
C HIS A 246 -1.33 -17.45 -0.43
N LEU A 247 -2.15 -16.69 -1.14
CA LEU A 247 -3.53 -16.41 -0.73
C LEU A 247 -4.37 -17.70 -0.69
N TYR A 248 -4.18 -18.60 -1.66
CA TYR A 248 -4.93 -19.86 -1.73
C TYR A 248 -4.54 -20.83 -0.60
N SER A 249 -3.25 -21.10 -0.42
CA SER A 249 -2.74 -21.99 0.62
C SER A 249 -1.46 -21.43 1.24
N PRO A 250 -1.55 -20.53 2.24
CA PRO A 250 -0.36 -19.91 2.84
C PRO A 250 0.65 -20.94 3.37
N ARG A 251 0.14 -22.07 3.87
CA ARG A 251 0.90 -23.16 4.47
C ARG A 251 1.61 -24.07 3.47
N SER A 252 1.29 -24.00 2.18
CA SER A 252 2.06 -24.71 1.15
C SER A 252 3.41 -24.04 0.87
N ILE A 253 3.52 -22.72 1.14
CA ILE A 253 4.75 -21.95 0.99
C ILE A 253 5.49 -21.86 2.34
N ASN A 254 4.77 -21.52 3.40
CA ASN A 254 5.32 -21.42 4.74
C ASN A 254 4.46 -22.24 5.70
N PHE A 255 4.92 -23.45 6.02
CA PHE A 255 4.18 -24.41 6.84
C PHE A 255 3.69 -23.84 8.18
N ASP A 256 4.48 -22.96 8.80
CA ASP A 256 4.16 -22.32 10.09
C ASP A 256 3.34 -21.03 9.93
N SER A 257 2.81 -20.75 8.74
CA SER A 257 1.98 -19.56 8.51
C SER A 257 0.68 -19.61 9.32
N ASN A 258 0.44 -18.53 10.07
CA ASN A 258 -0.82 -18.26 10.76
C ASN A 258 -1.85 -17.52 9.88
N MET A 259 -1.50 -17.21 8.62
CA MET A 259 -2.40 -16.54 7.69
C MET A 259 -3.58 -17.46 7.32
N PRO A 260 -4.83 -17.00 7.40
CA PRO A 260 -5.97 -17.74 6.90
C PRO A 260 -5.86 -18.02 5.40
N SER A 261 -6.40 -19.15 4.96
CA SER A 261 -6.54 -19.45 3.53
C SER A 261 -7.73 -18.67 2.94
N TYR A 262 -7.50 -18.00 1.82
CA TYR A 262 -8.49 -17.25 1.05
C TYR A 262 -8.98 -18.04 -0.16
N ARG A 263 -9.14 -19.38 -0.03
CA ARG A 263 -9.64 -20.28 -1.09
C ARG A 263 -10.93 -19.82 -1.76
N PHE A 264 -11.79 -19.10 -1.03
CA PHE A 264 -13.06 -18.58 -1.54
C PHE A 264 -12.90 -17.48 -2.61
N LEU A 265 -11.71 -16.87 -2.75
CA LEU A 265 -11.41 -15.96 -3.86
C LEU A 265 -11.01 -16.69 -5.15
N TYR A 266 -11.06 -18.02 -5.16
CA TYR A 266 -10.66 -18.86 -6.27
C TYR A 266 -11.79 -19.82 -6.64
N GLN A 267 -11.81 -20.24 -7.91
CA GLN A 267 -12.80 -21.18 -8.41
C GLN A 267 -12.14 -22.40 -9.04
N ALA A 268 -12.68 -23.57 -8.72
CA ALA A 268 -12.35 -24.80 -9.42
C ALA A 268 -13.17 -24.90 -10.71
N ARG A 269 -12.51 -25.17 -11.82
CA ARG A 269 -13.17 -25.47 -13.10
C ARG A 269 -12.56 -26.69 -13.76
N ARG A 270 -13.35 -27.37 -14.59
CA ARG A 270 -12.81 -28.45 -15.43
C ARG A 270 -11.89 -27.85 -16.49
N ILE A 271 -10.79 -28.53 -16.72
CA ILE A 271 -9.92 -28.24 -17.85
C ILE A 271 -10.71 -28.58 -19.11
N SER A 272 -10.77 -27.64 -20.05
CA SER A 272 -11.40 -27.86 -21.35
C SER A 272 -10.37 -28.52 -22.26
N ASP A 273 -9.74 -27.77 -23.16
CA ASP A 273 -8.70 -28.29 -24.06
C ASP A 273 -7.29 -27.87 -23.64
N VAL A 274 -7.16 -26.68 -23.04
CA VAL A 274 -5.90 -26.08 -22.59
C VAL A 274 -6.09 -25.53 -21.18
N HIS A 275 -5.04 -25.66 -20.36
CA HIS A 275 -5.00 -25.02 -19.04
C HIS A 275 -5.10 -23.50 -19.16
N SER A 276 -5.74 -22.86 -18.17
CA SER A 276 -5.70 -21.41 -18.07
C SER A 276 -4.27 -20.91 -17.90
N SER A 277 -3.92 -19.79 -18.54
CA SER A 277 -2.68 -19.06 -18.22
C SER A 277 -2.65 -18.65 -16.74
N ASP A 278 -3.83 -18.43 -16.16
CA ASP A 278 -4.00 -17.97 -14.78
C ASP A 278 -4.16 -19.11 -13.78
N ALA A 279 -4.04 -20.38 -14.22
CA ALA A 279 -4.22 -21.53 -13.34
C ALA A 279 -3.10 -21.57 -12.28
N LEU A 280 -3.49 -21.77 -11.02
CA LEU A 280 -2.54 -21.85 -9.92
C LEU A 280 -1.73 -23.15 -10.04
N ARG A 281 -0.41 -23.02 -9.90
CA ARG A 281 0.52 -24.15 -9.83
C ARG A 281 0.56 -24.68 -8.40
N LEU A 282 -0.38 -25.55 -8.08
CA LEU A 282 -0.52 -26.19 -6.76
C LEU A 282 0.08 -27.59 -6.77
N THR A 283 0.68 -28.01 -5.65
CA THR A 283 1.32 -29.32 -5.50
C THR A 283 0.84 -30.03 -4.23
N GLY A 284 1.10 -31.33 -4.12
CA GLY A 284 0.75 -32.12 -2.94
C GLY A 284 -0.75 -32.18 -2.69
N SER A 285 -1.14 -32.07 -1.41
CA SER A 285 -2.54 -32.13 -0.96
C SER A 285 -3.41 -30.96 -1.43
N ASP A 286 -2.81 -29.87 -1.89
CA ASP A 286 -3.52 -28.69 -2.40
C ASP A 286 -3.77 -28.76 -3.91
N ALA A 287 -3.20 -29.75 -4.60
CA ALA A 287 -3.41 -29.94 -6.02
C ALA A 287 -4.88 -30.27 -6.31
N PRO A 288 -5.49 -29.67 -7.35
CA PRO A 288 -6.84 -30.03 -7.76
C PRO A 288 -6.88 -31.49 -8.27
N PRO A 289 -8.05 -32.15 -8.21
CA PRO A 289 -8.24 -33.48 -8.82
C PRO A 289 -7.88 -33.47 -10.31
N GLU A 290 -7.53 -34.65 -10.85
CA GLU A 290 -7.25 -34.79 -12.29
C GLU A 290 -8.41 -34.24 -13.14
N GLY A 291 -8.07 -33.48 -14.19
CA GLY A 291 -9.04 -32.83 -15.07
C GLY A 291 -9.63 -31.52 -14.51
N TRP A 292 -9.19 -31.05 -13.35
CA TRP A 292 -9.59 -29.77 -12.77
C TRP A 292 -8.43 -28.80 -12.60
N GLU A 293 -8.73 -27.52 -12.66
CA GLU A 293 -7.80 -26.44 -12.36
C GLU A 293 -8.42 -25.40 -11.43
N ILE A 294 -7.58 -24.74 -10.65
CA ILE A 294 -7.96 -23.63 -9.77
C ILE A 294 -7.54 -22.34 -10.44
N ILE A 295 -8.48 -21.42 -10.63
CA ILE A 295 -8.21 -20.10 -11.24
C ILE A 295 -8.62 -18.97 -10.29
N PRO A 296 -7.92 -17.83 -10.31
CA PRO A 296 -8.29 -16.67 -9.52
C PRO A 296 -9.57 -16.04 -10.07
N THR A 297 -10.49 -15.69 -9.17
CA THR A 297 -11.62 -14.82 -9.50
C THR A 297 -11.15 -13.41 -9.81
N TYR A 298 -12.05 -12.56 -10.29
CA TYR A 298 -11.75 -11.14 -10.49
C TYR A 298 -11.26 -10.46 -9.21
N ASP A 299 -11.85 -10.79 -8.05
CA ASP A 299 -11.46 -10.23 -6.75
C ASP A 299 -10.06 -10.67 -6.34
N ALA A 300 -9.69 -11.94 -6.56
CA ALA A 300 -8.32 -12.41 -6.33
C ALA A 300 -7.31 -11.65 -7.20
N LYS A 301 -7.63 -11.47 -8.50
CA LYS A 301 -6.75 -10.74 -9.43
C LYS A 301 -6.58 -9.28 -9.00
N CYS A 302 -7.66 -8.62 -8.62
CA CYS A 302 -7.61 -7.24 -8.14
C CYS A 302 -6.81 -7.12 -6.83
N LEU A 303 -7.01 -8.05 -5.88
CA LEU A 303 -6.24 -8.07 -4.63
C LEU A 303 -4.73 -8.21 -4.88
N VAL A 304 -4.33 -9.10 -5.80
CA VAL A 304 -2.93 -9.23 -6.19
C VAL A 304 -2.42 -7.99 -6.93
N ALA A 305 -3.22 -7.41 -7.85
CA ALA A 305 -2.87 -6.15 -8.50
C ALA A 305 -2.65 -5.02 -7.49
N TYR A 306 -3.46 -4.96 -6.44
CA TYR A 306 -3.27 -4.01 -5.34
C TYR A 306 -1.93 -4.22 -4.64
N MET A 307 -1.63 -5.45 -4.19
CA MET A 307 -0.35 -5.75 -3.54
C MET A 307 0.85 -5.43 -4.45
N MET A 308 0.75 -5.71 -5.75
CA MET A 308 1.80 -5.39 -6.73
C MET A 308 1.96 -3.89 -6.99
N ALA A 309 0.92 -3.08 -6.78
CA ALA A 309 1.01 -1.63 -6.83
C ALA A 309 1.59 -1.00 -5.55
N LEU A 310 1.68 -1.74 -4.43
CA LEU A 310 2.24 -1.23 -3.18
C LEU A 310 3.77 -1.07 -3.27
N ASN A 311 4.18 0.16 -3.58
CA ASN A 311 5.58 0.53 -3.69
C ASN A 311 5.81 1.97 -3.18
N GLN A 312 6.39 2.08 -1.99
CA GLN A 312 6.83 3.32 -1.36
C GLN A 312 8.37 3.47 -1.39
N SER A 313 9.06 2.86 -2.36
CA SER A 313 10.52 2.97 -2.46
C SER A 313 10.97 4.32 -3.04
N HIS A 314 10.06 5.09 -3.65
CA HIS A 314 10.35 6.38 -4.27
C HIS A 314 11.03 7.35 -3.30
N PRO A 315 12.21 7.93 -3.62
CA PRO A 315 12.92 8.85 -2.74
C PRO A 315 12.13 10.13 -2.45
N LEU A 316 11.95 10.48 -1.17
CA LEU A 316 11.27 11.72 -0.75
C LEU A 316 12.27 12.68 -0.10
N LYS A 317 12.14 13.99 -0.36
CA LYS A 317 13.03 15.01 0.23
C LYS A 317 12.91 15.08 1.76
N GLU A 318 11.72 14.81 2.28
CA GLU A 318 11.38 14.82 3.70
C GLU A 318 11.80 13.56 4.47
N VAL A 319 12.26 12.50 3.79
CA VAL A 319 12.61 11.22 4.40
C VAL A 319 13.94 10.69 3.86
N LYS A 320 14.88 10.41 4.77
CA LYS A 320 16.13 9.74 4.43
C LYS A 320 15.88 8.28 4.01
N SER A 321 16.47 7.86 2.90
CA SER A 321 16.50 6.46 2.47
C SER A 321 17.78 5.76 2.95
N ALA A 322 17.66 4.49 3.32
CA ALA A 322 18.74 3.61 3.76
C ALA A 322 19.77 3.28 2.65
N GLY A 323 19.52 3.73 1.41
CA GLY A 323 20.42 3.62 0.26
C GLY A 323 21.07 4.93 -0.19
N SER A 324 20.75 6.09 0.41
CA SER A 324 21.36 7.36 0.03
C SER A 324 22.70 7.61 0.74
N ALA A 325 23.59 6.61 0.72
CA ALA A 325 25.00 6.93 0.68
C ALA A 325 25.25 7.38 -0.75
N SER A 326 25.31 8.69 -0.97
CA SER A 326 25.69 9.26 -2.25
C SER A 326 26.86 8.45 -2.82
N ALA A 327 26.69 7.89 -4.01
CA ALA A 327 27.81 7.53 -4.86
C ALA A 327 28.49 8.84 -5.28
N VAL A 328 29.13 9.53 -4.32
CA VAL A 328 30.29 10.34 -4.62
C VAL A 328 31.37 9.31 -4.87
N SER A 329 31.53 8.92 -6.13
CA SER A 329 32.79 8.32 -6.57
C SER A 329 33.89 9.22 -6.03
N PRO A 330 34.84 8.73 -5.21
CA PRO A 330 36.05 9.49 -5.00
C PRO A 330 36.66 9.69 -6.38
N ALA A 331 36.78 10.96 -6.78
CA ALA A 331 37.49 11.34 -7.99
C ALA A 331 38.79 10.55 -8.02
N ALA A 332 39.00 9.79 -9.09
CA ALA A 332 40.20 9.01 -9.29
C ALA A 332 41.41 9.93 -9.08
N SER A 333 42.21 9.65 -8.05
CA SER A 333 43.54 10.23 -7.91
C SER A 333 44.32 9.94 -9.20
N PRO A 334 44.99 10.93 -9.80
CA PRO A 334 45.76 10.68 -11.01
C PRO A 334 46.85 9.64 -10.70
N SER A 335 46.85 8.57 -11.48
CA SER A 335 47.83 7.49 -11.39
C SER A 335 49.24 8.06 -11.54
N ALA A 336 50.10 7.77 -10.56
CA ALA A 336 51.52 8.08 -10.66
C ALA A 336 52.12 7.39 -11.90
N ALA A 337 52.87 8.16 -12.68
CA ALA A 337 53.58 7.67 -13.86
C ALA A 337 54.62 6.59 -13.46
N PRO A 338 54.84 5.56 -14.29
CA PRO A 338 55.88 4.57 -14.03
C PRO A 338 57.26 5.25 -14.16
N GLY A 339 58.08 5.10 -13.12
CA GLY A 339 59.45 5.61 -13.08
C GLY A 339 60.30 5.07 -14.23
N GLY A 340 60.78 5.98 -15.07
CA GLY A 340 61.83 5.72 -16.05
C GLY A 340 63.16 5.46 -15.34
N GLN A 341 63.77 4.33 -15.66
CA GLN A 341 65.10 3.93 -15.23
C GLN A 341 66.16 4.84 -15.89
N PRO A 342 67.13 5.40 -15.15
CA PRO A 342 68.18 6.21 -15.79
C PRO A 342 69.22 5.31 -16.46
N PRO A 343 69.82 5.72 -17.60
CA PRO A 343 70.87 4.95 -18.26
C PRO A 343 72.19 5.03 -17.47
N PRO A 344 73.04 3.99 -17.53
CA PRO A 344 74.34 3.98 -16.86
C PRO A 344 75.32 4.93 -17.56
N LYS A 345 76.29 5.42 -16.77
CA LYS A 345 77.30 6.44 -17.08
C LYS A 345 77.99 6.30 -18.44
#